data_AF-A0AAV5WSF7-F1
#
_entry.id   AF-A0AAV5WSF7-F1
#
_cell.length_a   1.000
_cell.length_b   1.000
_cell.length_c   1.000
_cell.angle_alpha   90.00
_cell.angle_beta   90.00
_cell.angle_gamma   90.00
#
_symmetry.space_group_name_H-M   'P 1'
#
loop_
_entity.id
_entity.type
_entity.pdbx_description
1 polymer ?
#
loop_
_entity_poly.entity_id
_entity_poly.type
_entity_poly.pdbx_seq_one_letter_code
_entity_poly.pdbx_strand_id
1 'polypeptide(L)'
;SLPLVAHLICILLAIPLAVLFFVDQLLVTKTVDNKQNKLRKGSAHHWDLFIVAILNMVLSLLSLPWMHAALPSSFLHLRSLADVEESTHDGRVQQVLTRSREVRLPLLIAHILMVFVYIFALPAISEFVPTALFQGLFLFMALSSLGSNQFYHRLLLFFTEQRAYPPTSYIRRVPQRAIHTFTLLELVQLIILLAIGLSPLYYISMIFPLLIALFVPIRLFLLPKIFHSSHLEVIDGSH
;
A
#
# COMPACT_ATOMS: atom_id res chain seq x y z
N SER A 1 -3.79 17.28 38.35
CA SER A 1 -4.51 17.44 37.07
C SER A 1 -3.50 17.77 35.99
N LEU A 2 -3.57 17.11 34.83
CA LEU A 2 -2.72 17.47 33.69
C LEU A 2 -3.00 18.93 33.29
N PRO A 3 -1.97 19.72 32.92
CA PRO A 3 -2.18 21.11 32.51
C PRO A 3 -3.04 21.16 31.24
N LEU A 4 -3.87 22.20 31.10
CA LEU A 4 -4.75 22.37 29.93
C LEU A 4 -3.95 22.44 28.61
N VAL A 5 -2.74 22.99 28.68
CA VAL A 5 -1.77 23.02 27.59
C VAL A 5 -1.42 21.62 27.08
N ALA A 6 -1.28 20.62 27.97
CA ALA A 6 -0.95 19.26 27.56
C ALA A 6 -2.10 18.62 26.75
N HIS A 7 -3.36 18.88 27.13
CA HIS A 7 -4.51 18.39 26.38
C HIS A 7 -4.58 18.98 24.97
N LEU A 8 -4.31 20.29 24.83
CA LEU A 8 -4.26 20.95 23.53
C LEU A 8 -3.15 20.39 22.62
N ILE A 9 -1.96 20.14 23.18
CA ILE A 9 -0.85 19.53 22.44
C ILE A 9 -1.22 18.11 22.00
N CYS A 10 -1.82 17.30 22.87
CA CYS A 10 -2.27 15.95 22.51
C CYS A 10 -3.30 15.96 21.38
N ILE A 11 -4.27 16.88 21.40
CA ILE A 11 -5.26 17.02 20.32
C ILE A 11 -4.57 17.40 19.01
N LEU A 12 -3.62 18.33 19.05
CA LEU A 12 -2.86 18.74 17.87
C LEU A 12 -2.07 17.57 17.27
N LEU A 13 -1.42 16.75 18.11
CA LEU A 13 -0.67 15.57 17.68
C LEU A 13 -1.57 14.43 17.20
N ALA A 14 -2.80 14.34 17.70
CA ALA A 14 -3.77 13.33 17.30
C ALA A 14 -4.26 13.54 15.85
N ILE A 15 -4.27 14.77 15.33
CA ILE A 15 -4.76 15.05 13.97
C ILE A 15 -3.89 14.40 12.88
N PRO A 16 -2.55 14.61 12.82
CA PRO A 16 -1.68 13.92 11.86
C PRO A 16 -1.76 12.40 11.98
N LEU A 17 -1.90 11.89 13.20
CA LEU A 17 -2.00 10.46 13.47
C LEU A 17 -3.32 9.87 12.95
N ALA A 18 -4.45 10.57 13.17
CA ALA A 18 -5.74 10.18 12.60
C ALA A 18 -5.71 10.17 11.07
N VAL A 19 -5.07 11.17 10.46
CA VAL A 19 -4.86 11.22 9.00
C VAL A 19 -4.02 10.04 8.52
N LEU A 20 -2.95 9.68 9.24
CA LEU A 20 -2.13 8.50 8.91
C LEU A 20 -2.97 7.23 8.88
N PHE A 21 -3.70 6.95 9.96
CA PHE A 21 -4.53 5.76 10.07
C PHE A 21 -5.60 5.71 8.97
N PHE A 22 -6.20 6.85 8.66
CA PHE A 22 -7.18 6.95 7.57
C PHE A 22 -6.54 6.62 6.21
N VAL A 23 -5.39 7.22 5.90
CA VAL A 23 -4.68 7.02 4.64
C VAL A 23 -4.19 5.58 4.51
N ASP A 24 -3.57 5.01 5.54
CA ASP A 24 -3.08 3.64 5.53
C ASP A 24 -4.22 2.64 5.31
N GLN A 25 -5.33 2.81 6.03
CA GLN A 25 -6.50 1.96 5.85
C GLN A 25 -7.07 2.09 4.43
N LEU A 26 -7.23 3.31 3.92
CA LEU A 26 -7.77 3.54 2.60
C LEU A 26 -6.87 2.94 1.51
N LEU A 27 -5.56 3.11 1.65
CA LEU A 27 -4.56 2.61 0.71
C LEU A 27 -4.57 1.07 0.68
N VAL A 28 -4.63 0.42 1.85
CA VAL A 28 -4.75 -1.04 1.95
C VAL A 28 -6.04 -1.52 1.31
N THR A 29 -7.19 -0.97 1.72
CA THR A 29 -8.48 -1.45 1.20
C THR A 29 -8.62 -1.19 -0.29
N LYS A 30 -8.13 -0.06 -0.83
CA LYS A 30 -8.15 0.22 -2.28
C LYS A 30 -7.23 -0.71 -3.08
N THR A 31 -6.08 -1.08 -2.52
CA THR A 31 -5.15 -2.02 -3.17
C THR A 31 -5.74 -3.42 -3.21
N VAL A 32 -6.41 -3.84 -2.12
CA VAL A 32 -7.11 -5.12 -2.02
C VAL A 32 -8.36 -5.15 -2.90
N ASP A 33 -9.14 -4.07 -2.92
CA ASP A 33 -10.38 -3.90 -3.69
C ASP A 33 -10.15 -3.54 -5.17
N ASN A 34 -8.95 -3.80 -5.69
CA ASN A 34 -8.64 -3.62 -7.09
C ASN A 34 -9.43 -4.63 -7.94
N LYS A 35 -10.05 -4.18 -9.06
CA LYS A 35 -10.75 -5.05 -10.01
C LYS A 35 -9.90 -6.21 -10.52
N GLN A 36 -8.58 -6.04 -10.57
CA GLN A 36 -7.63 -7.10 -10.92
C GLN A 36 -7.71 -8.31 -9.97
N ASN A 37 -8.11 -8.09 -8.72
CA ASN A 37 -8.21 -9.14 -7.71
C ASN A 37 -9.52 -9.94 -7.77
N LYS A 38 -10.47 -9.55 -8.65
CA LYS A 38 -11.73 -10.26 -8.91
C LYS A 38 -12.47 -10.68 -7.64
N LEU A 39 -12.55 -9.78 -6.66
CA LEU A 39 -13.34 -9.98 -5.45
C LEU A 39 -14.84 -10.02 -5.81
N ARG A 40 -15.59 -10.85 -5.08
CA ARG A 40 -17.02 -11.08 -5.31
C ARG A 40 -17.91 -10.34 -4.33
N LYS A 41 -17.47 -10.13 -3.08
CA LYS A 41 -18.23 -9.33 -2.11
C LYS A 41 -17.87 -7.87 -2.25
N GLY A 42 -18.85 -6.99 -2.02
CA GLY A 42 -18.65 -5.54 -2.06
C GLY A 42 -17.74 -5.06 -0.92
N SER A 43 -17.10 -3.91 -1.14
CA SER A 43 -16.23 -3.27 -0.16
C SER A 43 -17.02 -2.42 0.85
N ALA A 44 -16.55 -2.43 2.10
CA ALA A 44 -17.20 -1.75 3.22
C ALA A 44 -16.22 -0.80 3.93
N HIS A 45 -15.63 0.14 3.18
CA HIS A 45 -14.54 1.00 3.67
C HIS A 45 -14.86 1.76 4.96
N HIS A 46 -16.09 2.28 5.09
CA HIS A 46 -16.50 3.04 6.29
C HIS A 46 -16.62 2.14 7.53
N TRP A 47 -17.09 0.91 7.35
CA TRP A 47 -17.20 -0.06 8.43
C TRP A 47 -15.83 -0.50 8.92
N ASP A 48 -14.88 -0.70 8.01
CA ASP A 48 -13.50 -1.06 8.37
C ASP A 48 -12.86 0.03 9.25
N LEU A 49 -12.99 1.31 8.85
CA LEU A 49 -12.49 2.45 9.63
C LEU A 49 -13.14 2.55 11.01
N PHE A 50 -14.46 2.35 11.09
CA PHE A 50 -15.20 2.41 12.35
C PHE A 50 -14.75 1.31 13.33
N ILE A 51 -14.59 0.08 12.85
CA ILE A 51 -14.15 -1.06 13.66
C ILE A 51 -12.70 -0.84 14.14
N VAL A 52 -11.80 -0.39 13.27
CA VAL A 52 -10.40 -0.08 13.63
C VAL A 52 -10.34 1.02 14.70
N ALA A 53 -11.19 2.05 14.59
CA ALA A 53 -11.26 3.11 15.60
C ALA A 53 -11.70 2.59 16.98
N ILE A 54 -12.72 1.74 17.03
CA ILE A 54 -13.17 1.10 18.28
C ILE A 54 -12.08 0.22 18.88
N LEU A 55 -11.43 -0.61 18.05
CA LEU A 55 -10.36 -1.49 18.50
C LEU A 55 -9.18 -0.69 19.07
N ASN A 56 -8.75 0.38 18.39
CA ASN A 56 -7.68 1.24 18.88
C ASN A 56 -8.06 2.01 20.15
N MET A 57 -9.32 2.40 20.32
CA MET A 57 -9.80 2.98 21.57
C MET A 57 -9.66 1.99 22.74
N VAL A 58 -10.04 0.72 22.54
CA VAL A 58 -9.89 -0.33 23.55
C VAL A 58 -8.41 -0.62 23.83
N LEU A 59 -7.56 -0.71 22.80
CA LEU A 59 -6.12 -0.93 22.97
C LEU A 59 -5.45 0.22 23.73
N SER A 60 -5.86 1.46 23.47
CA SER A 60 -5.39 2.64 24.18
C SER A 60 -5.73 2.58 25.67
N LEU A 61 -6.96 2.15 26.03
CA LEU A 61 -7.36 1.93 27.43
C LEU A 61 -6.53 0.82 28.11
N LEU A 62 -6.16 -0.21 27.37
CA LEU A 62 -5.35 -1.34 27.85
C LEU A 62 -3.83 -1.05 27.79
N SER A 63 -3.40 0.14 27.35
CA SER A 63 -1.99 0.50 27.13
C SER A 63 -1.26 -0.46 26.18
N LEU A 64 -1.99 -1.07 25.25
CA LEU A 64 -1.46 -1.94 24.20
C LEU A 64 -1.12 -1.13 22.95
N PRO A 65 -0.16 -1.59 22.12
CA PRO A 65 0.15 -0.94 20.86
C PRO A 65 -1.06 -0.93 19.93
N TRP A 66 -1.20 0.16 19.18
CA TRP A 66 -2.32 0.34 18.26
C TRP A 66 -2.15 -0.55 17.03
N MET A 67 -3.28 -1.00 16.48
CA MET A 67 -3.32 -1.83 15.28
C MET A 67 -3.66 -1.00 14.05
N HIS A 68 -2.87 -1.15 13.00
CA HIS A 68 -3.08 -0.54 11.70
C HIS A 68 -3.10 -1.60 10.60
N ALA A 69 -3.67 -1.28 9.44
CA ALA A 69 -3.62 -2.18 8.29
C ALA A 69 -2.21 -2.23 7.68
N ALA A 70 -1.79 -3.41 7.23
CA ALA A 70 -0.45 -3.66 6.71
C ALA A 70 -0.51 -4.17 5.26
N LEU A 71 -0.12 -3.32 4.30
CA LEU A 71 -0.18 -3.63 2.87
C LEU A 71 0.43 -4.97 2.48
N PRO A 72 1.69 -5.29 2.84
CA PRO A 72 2.32 -6.50 2.31
C PRO A 72 1.61 -7.74 2.85
N SER A 73 1.23 -7.73 4.12
CA SER A 73 0.53 -8.84 4.78
C SER A 73 -0.87 -9.06 4.18
N SER A 74 -1.67 -7.99 4.04
CA SER A 74 -3.00 -8.08 3.45
C SER A 74 -2.96 -8.52 1.99
N PHE A 75 -1.99 -8.02 1.21
CA PHE A 75 -1.83 -8.42 -0.19
C PHE A 75 -1.39 -9.88 -0.34
N LEU A 76 -0.43 -10.34 0.48
CA LEU A 76 0.03 -11.73 0.46
C LEU A 76 -1.07 -12.69 0.90
N HIS A 77 -1.86 -12.30 1.91
CA HIS A 77 -3.01 -13.08 2.33
C HIS A 77 -4.01 -13.25 1.18
N LEU A 78 -4.36 -12.14 0.50
CA LEU A 78 -5.23 -12.19 -0.67
C LEU A 78 -4.65 -13.09 -1.76
N ARG A 79 -3.36 -12.94 -2.09
CA ARG A 79 -2.70 -13.74 -3.12
C ARG A 79 -2.64 -15.22 -2.78
N SER A 80 -2.46 -15.57 -1.51
CA SER A 80 -2.44 -16.96 -1.04
C SER A 80 -3.80 -17.66 -1.15
N LEU A 81 -4.89 -16.89 -1.15
CA LEU A 81 -6.27 -17.37 -1.26
C LEU A 81 -6.81 -17.31 -2.69
N ALA A 82 -5.98 -16.87 -3.63
CA ALA A 82 -6.39 -16.63 -4.99
C ALA A 82 -5.77 -17.64 -5.95
N ASP A 83 -6.61 -18.14 -6.84
CA ASP A 83 -6.21 -19.03 -7.92
C ASP A 83 -5.55 -18.17 -9.01
N VAL A 84 -4.31 -18.50 -9.34
CA VAL A 84 -3.49 -17.81 -10.34
C VAL A 84 -3.45 -18.69 -11.59
N GLU A 85 -3.92 -18.17 -12.71
CA GLU A 85 -3.80 -18.84 -14.01
C GLU A 85 -2.81 -18.08 -14.89
N GLU A 86 -2.05 -18.85 -15.66
CA GLU A 86 -1.14 -18.32 -16.66
C GLU A 86 -1.93 -17.96 -17.91
N SER A 87 -2.22 -16.67 -18.07
CA SER A 87 -2.90 -16.13 -19.23
C SER A 87 -1.87 -15.49 -20.15
N THR A 88 -1.78 -15.98 -21.38
CA THR A 88 -0.93 -15.36 -22.41
C THR A 88 -1.62 -14.12 -22.94
N HIS A 89 -1.25 -12.95 -22.44
CA HIS A 89 -1.69 -11.67 -22.97
C HIS A 89 -0.56 -11.05 -23.78
N ASP A 90 -0.84 -10.67 -25.03
CA ASP A 90 0.13 -10.03 -25.94
C ASP A 90 1.47 -10.77 -26.08
N GLY A 91 1.44 -12.10 -26.15
CA GLY A 91 2.63 -12.95 -26.36
C GLY A 91 3.53 -13.11 -25.13
N ARG A 92 3.14 -12.59 -23.96
CA ARG A 92 3.81 -12.84 -22.67
C ARG A 92 2.90 -13.64 -21.76
N VAL A 93 3.44 -14.69 -21.15
CA VAL A 93 2.73 -15.45 -20.11
C VAL A 93 2.67 -14.58 -18.87
N GLN A 94 1.48 -14.09 -18.53
CA GLN A 94 1.25 -13.32 -17.31
C GLN A 94 0.37 -14.12 -16.36
N GLN A 95 0.77 -14.13 -15.09
CA GLN A 95 -0.02 -14.70 -14.02
C GLN A 95 -1.17 -13.76 -13.68
N VAL A 96 -2.38 -14.13 -14.09
CA VAL A 96 -3.59 -13.34 -13.84
C VAL A 96 -4.43 -14.06 -12.79
N LEU A 97 -4.91 -13.29 -11.82
CA LEU A 97 -5.83 -13.79 -10.81
C LEU A 97 -7.16 -14.15 -11.48
N THR A 98 -7.63 -15.39 -11.36
CA THR A 98 -8.93 -15.80 -11.93
C THR A 98 -10.04 -15.82 -10.91
N ARG A 99 -9.75 -16.29 -9.69
CA ARG A 99 -10.71 -16.35 -8.61
C ARG A 99 -10.04 -16.12 -7.26
N SER A 100 -10.59 -15.22 -6.46
CA SER A 100 -10.20 -15.06 -5.06
C SER A 100 -11.20 -15.75 -4.14
N ARG A 101 -10.71 -16.50 -3.14
CA ARG A 101 -11.52 -17.13 -2.09
C ARG A 101 -11.58 -16.23 -0.88
N GLU A 102 -12.71 -15.59 -0.67
CA GLU A 102 -12.90 -14.70 0.48
C GLU A 102 -13.34 -15.47 1.73
N VAL A 103 -12.36 -15.91 2.51
CA VAL A 103 -12.54 -16.69 3.74
C VAL A 103 -12.08 -15.90 4.97
N ARG A 104 -12.87 -15.92 6.05
CA ARG A 104 -12.56 -15.20 7.30
C ARG A 104 -11.78 -16.05 8.31
N LEU A 105 -11.95 -17.37 8.23
CA LEU A 105 -11.42 -18.31 9.21
C LEU A 105 -9.88 -18.39 9.23
N PRO A 106 -9.16 -18.39 8.09
CA PRO A 106 -7.70 -18.51 8.13
C PRO A 106 -7.02 -17.34 8.84
N LEU A 107 -7.56 -16.13 8.68
CA LEU A 107 -7.04 -14.95 9.36
C LEU A 107 -7.27 -15.07 10.88
N LEU A 108 -8.45 -15.50 11.30
CA LEU A 108 -8.77 -15.72 12.72
C LEU A 108 -7.85 -16.79 13.34
N ILE A 109 -7.68 -17.93 12.66
CA ILE A 109 -6.79 -19.00 13.10
C ILE A 109 -5.34 -18.50 13.18
N ALA A 110 -4.88 -17.71 12.20
CA ALA A 110 -3.52 -17.17 12.21
C ALA A 110 -3.29 -16.25 13.42
N HIS A 111 -4.23 -15.40 13.79
CA HIS A 111 -4.10 -14.53 14.97
C HIS A 111 -4.12 -15.31 16.29
N ILE A 112 -4.98 -16.33 16.41
CA ILE A 112 -4.99 -17.21 17.59
C ILE A 112 -3.66 -17.97 17.71
N LEU A 113 -3.20 -18.55 16.60
CA LEU A 113 -1.95 -19.30 16.56
C LEU A 113 -0.73 -18.39 16.80
N MET A 114 -0.78 -17.14 16.36
CA MET A 114 0.29 -16.16 16.61
C MET A 114 0.52 -15.95 18.11
N VAL A 115 -0.56 -15.83 18.91
CA VAL A 115 -0.44 -15.70 20.37
C VAL A 115 0.20 -16.96 20.98
N PHE A 116 -0.23 -18.15 20.53
CA PHE A 116 0.34 -19.41 21.00
C PHE A 116 1.83 -19.54 20.63
N VAL A 117 2.20 -19.27 19.38
CA VAL A 117 3.58 -19.31 18.90
C VAL A 117 4.44 -18.30 19.64
N TYR A 118 3.91 -17.09 19.89
CA TYR A 118 4.63 -16.04 20.60
C TYR A 118 5.01 -16.45 22.04
N ILE A 119 4.08 -17.09 22.76
CA ILE A 119 4.29 -17.47 24.16
C ILE A 119 5.16 -18.74 24.29
N PHE A 120 4.90 -19.75 23.46
CA PHE A 120 5.48 -21.09 23.66
C PHE A 120 6.61 -21.44 22.70
N ALA A 121 6.51 -21.03 21.43
CA ALA A 121 7.38 -21.54 20.38
C ALA A 121 8.51 -20.57 20.01
N LEU A 122 8.32 -19.26 20.16
CA LEU A 122 9.34 -18.25 19.84
C LEU A 122 10.68 -18.49 20.57
N PRO A 123 10.70 -18.78 21.89
CA PRO A 123 11.97 -19.05 22.58
C PRO A 123 12.74 -20.21 21.96
N ALA A 124 12.05 -21.29 21.60
CA ALA A 124 12.66 -22.47 20.98
C ALA A 124 13.07 -22.22 19.51
N ILE A 125 12.22 -21.56 18.72
CA ILE A 125 12.44 -21.33 17.28
C ILE A 125 13.57 -20.30 17.05
N SER A 126 13.71 -19.31 17.94
CA SER A 126 14.71 -18.24 17.78
C SER A 126 16.16 -18.73 17.78
N GLU A 127 16.44 -19.88 18.38
CA GLU A 127 17.77 -20.50 18.38
C GLU A 127 18.08 -21.24 17.06
N PHE A 128 17.05 -21.82 16.43
CA PHE A 128 17.22 -22.61 15.20
C PHE A 128 17.05 -21.79 13.92
N VAL A 129 16.31 -20.69 13.95
CA VAL A 129 15.96 -19.91 12.76
C VAL A 129 16.73 -18.58 12.77
N PRO A 130 17.76 -18.42 11.92
CA PRO A 130 18.50 -17.17 11.81
C PRO A 130 17.61 -16.00 11.39
N THR A 131 17.83 -14.84 12.02
CA THR A 131 17.13 -13.60 11.67
C THR A 131 17.33 -13.16 10.21
N ALA A 132 18.45 -13.58 9.60
CA ALA A 132 18.76 -13.37 8.19
C ALA A 132 17.70 -13.96 7.24
N LEU A 133 17.04 -15.07 7.61
CA LEU A 133 15.97 -15.65 6.79
C LEU A 133 14.76 -14.72 6.68
N PHE A 134 14.38 -14.09 7.79
CA PHE A 134 13.28 -13.12 7.79
C PHE A 134 13.64 -11.88 6.97
N GLN A 135 14.87 -11.39 7.07
CA GLN A 135 15.35 -10.27 6.24
C GLN A 135 15.33 -10.60 4.75
N GLY A 136 15.76 -11.81 4.37
CA GLY A 136 15.67 -12.31 2.99
C GLY A 136 14.23 -12.41 2.50
N LEU A 137 13.31 -12.88 3.35
CA LEU A 137 11.89 -12.92 3.05
C LEU A 137 11.30 -11.50 2.87
N PHE A 138 11.64 -10.55 3.74
CA PHE A 138 11.23 -9.14 3.59
C PHE A 138 11.76 -8.53 2.28
N LEU A 139 13.01 -8.79 1.93
CA LEU A 139 13.58 -8.31 0.66
C LEU A 139 12.87 -8.94 -0.55
N PHE A 140 12.60 -10.24 -0.52
CA PHE A 140 11.86 -10.93 -1.58
C PHE A 140 10.44 -10.36 -1.74
N MET A 141 9.74 -10.11 -0.63
CA MET A 141 8.40 -9.49 -0.66
C MET A 141 8.45 -8.07 -1.24
N ALA A 142 9.45 -7.27 -0.84
CA ALA A 142 9.65 -5.92 -1.38
C ALA A 142 9.86 -5.95 -2.90
N LEU A 143 10.79 -6.80 -3.39
CA LEU A 143 11.08 -6.94 -4.82
C LEU A 143 9.88 -7.48 -5.61
N SER A 144 9.18 -8.47 -5.07
CA SER A 144 8.00 -9.06 -5.71
C SER A 144 6.84 -8.06 -5.83
N SER A 145 6.71 -7.13 -4.87
CA SER A 145 5.68 -6.08 -4.90
C SER A 145 5.93 -5.00 -5.96
N LEU A 146 7.19 -4.76 -6.34
CA LEU A 146 7.53 -3.82 -7.42
C LEU A 146 7.04 -4.33 -8.78
N GLY A 147 7.06 -5.64 -8.99
CA GLY A 147 6.65 -6.28 -10.25
C GLY A 147 5.17 -6.12 -10.59
N SER A 148 4.30 -5.78 -9.63
CA SER A 148 2.89 -5.49 -9.88
C SER A 148 2.57 -3.98 -9.91
N ASN A 149 3.56 -3.12 -9.69
CA ASN A 149 3.35 -1.68 -9.62
C ASN A 149 3.47 -1.03 -11.01
N GLN A 150 2.40 -0.37 -11.47
CA GLN A 150 2.38 0.36 -12.74
C GLN A 150 3.45 1.46 -12.80
N PHE A 151 3.69 2.18 -11.70
CA PHE A 151 4.75 3.19 -11.62
C PHE A 151 6.11 2.59 -11.96
N TYR A 152 6.43 1.42 -11.40
CA TYR A 152 7.69 0.72 -11.66
C TYR A 152 7.82 0.32 -13.13
N HIS A 153 6.75 -0.22 -13.74
CA HIS A 153 6.75 -0.53 -15.17
C HIS A 153 6.98 0.71 -16.04
N ARG A 154 6.36 1.84 -15.70
CA ARG A 154 6.58 3.09 -16.43
C ARG A 154 7.98 3.66 -16.20
N LEU A 155 8.55 3.48 -15.02
CA LEU A 155 9.95 3.84 -14.72
C LEU A 155 10.93 3.04 -15.60
N LEU A 156 10.68 1.75 -15.81
CA LEU A 156 11.48 0.91 -16.71
C LEU A 156 11.42 1.37 -18.17
N LEU A 157 10.36 2.07 -18.60
CA LEU A 157 10.25 2.60 -19.97
C LEU A 157 11.29 3.68 -20.28
N PHE A 158 11.88 4.33 -19.26
CA PHE A 158 13.00 5.25 -19.46
C PHE A 158 14.25 4.54 -19.97
N PHE A 159 14.47 3.29 -19.53
CA PHE A 159 15.64 2.49 -19.90
C PHE A 159 15.37 1.54 -21.08
N THR A 160 14.11 1.37 -21.46
CA THR A 160 13.72 0.48 -22.56
C THR A 160 13.82 1.22 -23.90
N GLU A 161 14.37 0.58 -24.93
CA GLU A 161 14.36 1.13 -26.28
C GLU A 161 12.92 1.21 -26.85
N GLN A 162 12.60 2.27 -27.59
CA GLN A 162 11.25 2.52 -28.11
C GLN A 162 10.68 1.36 -28.94
N ARG A 163 11.55 0.62 -29.66
CA ARG A 163 11.17 -0.54 -30.48
C ARG A 163 10.74 -1.75 -29.64
N ALA A 164 11.21 -1.83 -28.40
CA ALA A 164 10.93 -2.93 -27.48
C ALA A 164 9.77 -2.63 -26.52
N TYR A 165 9.05 -1.52 -26.72
CA TYR A 165 7.92 -1.16 -25.87
C TYR A 165 6.84 -2.23 -25.93
N PRO A 166 6.40 -2.77 -24.78
CA PRO A 166 5.33 -3.75 -24.78
C PRO A 166 4.04 -3.10 -25.30
N PRO A 167 3.21 -3.81 -26.08
CA PRO A 167 1.99 -3.25 -26.67
C PRO A 167 0.86 -3.11 -25.64
N THR A 168 1.09 -2.36 -24.57
CA THR A 168 0.09 -2.11 -23.52
C THR A 168 -0.94 -1.05 -23.93
N SER A 169 -2.10 -1.05 -23.28
CA SER A 169 -3.23 -0.17 -23.59
C SER A 169 -2.90 1.33 -23.50
N TYR A 170 -2.06 1.73 -22.55
CA TYR A 170 -1.69 3.13 -22.33
C TYR A 170 -0.61 3.64 -23.29
N ILE A 171 0.36 2.80 -23.67
CA ILE A 171 1.42 3.16 -24.63
C ILE A 171 0.84 3.45 -26.02
N ARG A 172 -0.26 2.80 -26.40
CA ARG A 172 -0.94 3.01 -27.69
C ARG A 172 -1.77 4.29 -27.77
N ARG A 173 -2.21 4.84 -26.63
CA ARG A 173 -3.23 5.91 -26.56
C ARG A 173 -2.69 7.26 -26.10
N VAL A 174 -1.53 7.28 -25.44
CA VAL A 174 -0.98 8.49 -24.82
C VAL A 174 0.40 8.78 -25.41
N PRO A 175 0.72 10.04 -25.79
CA PRO A 175 2.04 10.37 -26.30
C PRO A 175 3.13 10.11 -25.25
N GLN A 176 4.26 9.57 -25.70
CA GLN A 176 5.39 9.19 -24.85
C GLN A 176 5.89 10.33 -23.94
N ARG A 177 5.89 11.58 -24.42
CA ARG A 177 6.30 12.74 -23.62
C ARG A 177 5.42 12.94 -22.39
N ALA A 178 4.11 12.72 -22.51
CA ALA A 178 3.20 12.83 -21.39
C ALA A 178 3.43 11.72 -20.36
N ILE A 179 3.68 10.48 -20.82
CA ILE A 179 4.01 9.35 -19.93
C ILE A 179 5.28 9.66 -19.14
N HIS A 180 6.35 10.11 -19.79
CA HIS A 180 7.63 10.42 -19.12
C HIS A 180 7.56 11.63 -18.20
N THR A 181 6.76 12.65 -18.56
CA THR A 181 6.57 13.82 -17.67
C THR A 181 5.77 13.44 -16.43
N PHE A 182 4.77 12.57 -16.58
CA PHE A 182 3.98 12.04 -15.47
C PHE A 182 4.81 11.19 -14.52
N THR A 183 5.60 10.24 -15.05
CA THR A 183 6.48 9.40 -14.22
C THR A 183 7.57 10.20 -13.53
N LEU A 184 8.11 11.24 -14.17
CA LEU A 184 9.07 12.14 -13.52
C LEU A 184 8.44 12.87 -12.33
N LEU A 185 7.20 13.34 -12.47
CA LEU A 185 6.46 13.98 -11.39
C LEU A 185 6.21 13.01 -10.23
N GLU A 186 5.79 11.77 -10.51
CA GLU A 186 5.64 10.72 -9.50
C GLU A 186 6.98 10.38 -8.82
N LEU A 187 8.07 10.34 -9.59
CA LEU A 187 9.41 10.12 -9.05
C LEU A 187 9.85 11.25 -8.11
N VAL A 188 9.57 12.52 -8.46
CA VAL A 188 9.84 13.66 -7.59
C VAL A 188 9.04 13.55 -6.29
N GLN A 189 7.74 13.21 -6.36
CA GLN A 189 6.92 12.98 -5.17
C GLN A 189 7.48 11.86 -4.29
N LEU A 190 7.92 10.75 -4.90
CA LEU A 190 8.55 9.63 -4.19
C LEU A 190 9.87 10.05 -3.51
N ILE A 191 10.71 10.83 -4.19
CA ILE A 191 11.98 11.31 -3.61
C ILE A 191 11.72 12.24 -2.43
N ILE A 192 10.74 13.16 -2.53
CA ILE A 192 10.35 14.04 -1.41
C ILE A 192 9.85 13.20 -0.23
N LEU A 193 9.00 12.20 -0.51
CA LEU A 193 8.48 11.29 0.51
C LEU A 193 9.61 10.49 1.18
N LEU A 194 10.57 9.99 0.40
CA LEU A 194 11.73 9.24 0.89
C LEU A 194 12.66 10.13 1.73
N ALA A 195 12.92 11.36 1.30
CA ALA A 195 13.78 12.29 2.02
C ALA A 195 13.22 12.63 3.41
N ILE A 196 11.90 12.80 3.51
CA ILE A 196 11.19 13.05 4.78
C ILE A 196 11.11 11.77 5.61
N GLY A 197 10.78 10.64 5.00
CA GLY A 197 10.63 9.35 5.69
C GLY A 197 11.93 8.76 6.22
N LEU A 198 13.04 8.93 5.51
CA LEU A 198 14.37 8.48 5.95
C LEU A 198 15.11 9.52 6.80
N SER A 199 14.50 10.67 7.08
CA SER A 199 15.14 11.70 7.88
C SER A 199 15.36 11.22 9.33
N PRO A 200 16.51 11.52 9.95
CA PRO A 200 16.82 11.10 11.33
C PRO A 200 16.05 11.91 12.39
N LEU A 201 15.32 12.95 11.99
CA LEU A 201 14.61 13.85 12.89
C LEU A 201 13.17 13.35 13.10
N TYR A 202 12.88 12.85 14.29
CA TYR A 202 11.55 12.32 14.67
C TYR A 202 10.39 13.28 14.34
N TYR A 203 10.60 14.58 14.53
CA TYR A 203 9.60 15.61 14.25
C TYR A 203 9.23 15.70 12.75
N ILE A 204 10.19 15.43 11.86
CA ILE A 204 9.95 15.46 10.40
C ILE A 204 9.17 14.21 9.98
N SER A 205 9.47 13.05 10.56
CA SER A 205 8.71 11.82 10.33
C SER A 205 7.23 11.97 10.74
N MET A 206 6.92 12.83 11.70
CA MET A 206 5.53 13.09 12.12
C MET A 206 4.70 13.85 11.06
N ILE A 207 5.35 14.55 10.12
CA ILE A 207 4.71 15.27 9.01
C ILE A 207 4.43 14.34 7.83
N PHE A 208 5.13 13.20 7.74
CA PHE A 208 4.97 12.22 6.67
C PHE A 208 3.51 11.90 6.29
N PRO A 209 2.58 11.67 7.24
CA PRO A 209 1.19 11.37 6.89
C PRO A 209 0.46 12.55 6.23
N LEU A 210 0.75 13.77 6.70
CA LEU A 210 0.19 14.99 6.14
C LEU A 210 0.69 15.22 4.71
N LEU A 211 1.94 14.84 4.42
CA LEU A 211 2.50 14.92 3.08
C LEU A 211 1.80 13.97 2.11
N ILE A 212 1.53 12.72 2.51
CA ILE A 212 0.77 11.78 1.68
C ILE A 212 -0.64 12.31 1.45
N ALA A 213 -1.29 12.82 2.49
CA ALA A 213 -2.60 13.45 2.37
C ALA A 213 -2.57 14.67 1.42
N LEU A 214 -1.49 15.44 1.39
CA LEU A 214 -1.28 16.58 0.48
C LEU A 214 -1.07 16.16 -0.98
N PHE A 215 -0.55 14.97 -1.26
CA PHE A 215 -0.44 14.47 -2.63
C PHE A 215 -1.80 14.19 -3.29
N VAL A 216 -2.85 13.90 -2.50
CA VAL A 216 -4.21 13.69 -3.00
C VAL A 216 -4.78 14.95 -3.68
N PRO A 217 -4.86 16.14 -3.05
CA PRO A 217 -5.33 17.36 -3.70
C PRO A 217 -4.38 17.82 -4.82
N ILE A 218 -3.07 17.58 -4.71
CA ILE A 218 -2.14 17.85 -5.83
C ILE A 218 -2.56 17.02 -7.05
N ARG A 219 -2.89 15.73 -6.88
CA ARG A 219 -3.42 14.91 -7.97
C ARG A 219 -4.75 15.44 -8.50
N LEU A 220 -5.68 15.83 -7.64
CA LEU A 220 -7.03 16.23 -8.07
C LEU A 220 -7.08 17.60 -8.75
N PHE A 221 -6.21 18.54 -8.37
CA PHE A 221 -6.28 19.92 -8.84
C PHE A 221 -5.13 20.33 -9.78
N LEU A 222 -3.93 19.79 -9.59
CA LEU A 222 -2.75 20.20 -10.36
C LEU A 222 -2.60 19.37 -11.64
N LEU A 223 -2.76 18.04 -11.55
CA LEU A 223 -2.59 17.16 -12.72
C LEU A 223 -3.58 17.45 -13.86
N PRO A 224 -4.89 17.68 -13.62
CA PRO A 224 -5.84 18.02 -14.69
C PRO A 224 -5.58 19.37 -15.36
N LYS A 225 -4.77 20.25 -14.75
CA LYS A 225 -4.35 21.52 -15.36
C LYS A 225 -3.15 21.37 -16.29
N ILE A 226 -2.31 20.35 -16.06
CA ILE A 226 -1.06 20.11 -16.80
C ILE A 226 -1.30 19.11 -17.95
N PHE A 227 -2.18 18.14 -17.75
CA PHE A 227 -2.46 17.08 -18.72
C PHE A 227 -3.93 17.07 -19.15
N HIS A 228 -4.18 16.68 -20.40
CA HIS A 228 -5.53 16.47 -20.90
C HIS A 228 -6.19 15.29 -20.14
N SER A 229 -7.45 15.46 -19.72
CA SER A 229 -8.16 14.49 -18.88
C SER A 229 -8.19 13.08 -19.48
N SER A 230 -8.30 12.96 -20.81
CA SER A 230 -8.27 11.67 -21.51
C SER A 230 -6.93 10.92 -21.39
N HIS A 231 -5.81 11.63 -21.21
CA HIS A 231 -4.51 11.01 -21.00
C HIS A 231 -4.37 10.49 -19.56
N LEU A 232 -4.88 11.24 -18.58
CA LEU A 232 -4.86 10.85 -17.18
C LEU A 232 -5.71 9.60 -16.92
N GLU A 233 -6.91 9.52 -17.49
CA GLU A 233 -7.79 8.34 -17.36
C GLU A 233 -7.15 7.05 -17.90
N VAL A 234 -6.35 7.17 -18.96
CA VAL A 234 -5.66 6.03 -19.57
C VAL A 234 -4.41 5.65 -18.79
N ILE A 235 -3.67 6.63 -18.26
CA ILE A 235 -2.44 6.41 -17.48
C ILE A 235 -2.75 5.83 -16.10
N ASP A 236 -3.80 6.31 -15.42
CA ASP A 236 -4.20 5.82 -14.10
C ASP A 236 -4.84 4.42 -14.17
N GLY A 237 -5.21 3.99 -15.38
CA GLY A 237 -5.97 2.78 -15.62
C GLY A 237 -7.40 2.96 -15.12
N SER A 238 -8.38 2.48 -15.86
CA SER A 238 -9.75 2.39 -15.34
C SER A 238 -9.73 1.53 -14.07
N HIS A 239 -9.82 2.18 -12.90
CA HIS A 239 -10.17 1.56 -11.62
C HIS A 239 -11.38 0.65 -11.79
#